data_AF-A0A699WQL2-F1
#
_entry.id   AF-A0A699WQL2-F1
#
_cell.length_a   1.000
_cell.length_b   1.000
_cell.length_c   1.000
_cell.angle_alpha   90.00
_cell.angle_beta   90.00
_cell.angle_gamma   90.00
#
_symmetry.space_group_name_H-M   'P 1'
#
loop_
_entity.id
_entity.type
_entity.pdbx_description
1 polymer ?
#
loop_
_entity_poly.entity_id
_entity_poly.type
_entity_poly.pdbx_seq_one_letter_code
_entity_poly.pdbx_strand_id
1 'polypeptide(L)'
;MDLCAPMRVESINGRKYVLVIVNDYSRYTWTYFLRSNDETPEVLIDFLRLVQRGLHAQVRIVRTDKGTEFLNKTLHTYFASEGIHHQMFVARTP
;
A
#
# COMPACT_ATOMS: atom_id res chain seq x y z
N MET A 1 6.31 -0.64 1.60
CA MET A 1 5.28 -0.85 0.56
C MET A 1 5.83 -0.28 -0.73
N ASP A 2 5.51 -0.93 -1.84
CA ASP A 2 5.96 -0.53 -3.17
C ASP A 2 4.89 -0.83 -4.21
N LEU A 3 4.81 0.01 -5.25
CA LEU A 3 3.95 -0.21 -6.40
C LEU A 3 4.86 -0.44 -7.61
N CYS A 4 4.81 -1.64 -8.18
CA CYS A 4 5.57 -1.93 -9.39
C CYS A 4 5.10 -1.04 -10.55
N ALA A 5 6.06 -0.58 -11.35
CA ALA A 5 5.80 0.02 -12.66
C ALA A 5 4.86 -0.87 -13.49
N PRO A 6 4.10 -0.30 -14.45
CA PRO A 6 3.14 -1.07 -15.22
C PRO A 6 3.82 -2.24 -15.92
N MET A 7 3.31 -3.45 -15.66
CA MET A 7 3.74 -4.69 -16.28
C MET A 7 3.54 -4.60 -17.79
N ARG A 8 4.51 -5.16 -18.53
CA ARG A 8 4.47 -5.18 -20.00
C ARG A 8 3.26 -5.93 -20.55
N VAL A 9 2.78 -6.92 -19.80
CA VAL A 9 1.63 -7.76 -20.16
C VAL A 9 0.56 -7.58 -19.09
N GLU A 10 -0.65 -7.28 -19.51
CA GLU A 10 -1.79 -7.17 -18.61
C GLU A 10 -2.26 -8.57 -18.18
N SER A 11 -2.80 -8.67 -16.98
CA SER A 11 -3.54 -9.87 -16.57
C SER A 11 -4.80 -10.05 -17.44
N ILE A 12 -5.43 -11.24 -17.34
CA ILE A 12 -6.67 -11.59 -18.06
C ILE A 12 -7.78 -10.52 -17.88
N ASN A 13 -7.79 -9.82 -16.74
CA ASN A 13 -8.78 -8.79 -16.42
C ASN A 13 -8.29 -7.34 -16.68
N GLY A 14 -7.22 -7.15 -17.47
CA GLY A 14 -6.69 -5.82 -17.80
C GLY A 14 -6.09 -5.09 -16.60
N ARG A 15 -5.46 -5.83 -15.67
CA ARG A 15 -4.69 -5.26 -14.55
C ARG A 15 -3.20 -5.33 -14.87
N LYS A 16 -2.48 -4.23 -14.68
CA LYS A 16 -1.07 -4.09 -15.07
C LYS A 16 -0.15 -3.56 -13.97
N TYR A 17 -0.68 -3.14 -12.82
CA TYR A 17 0.14 -2.73 -11.69
C TYR A 17 0.09 -3.79 -10.59
N VAL A 18 1.16 -3.87 -9.78
CA VAL A 18 1.24 -4.78 -8.64
C VAL A 18 1.64 -4.00 -7.41
N LEU A 19 0.73 -3.90 -6.44
CA LEU A 19 0.98 -3.33 -5.13
C LEU A 19 1.50 -4.43 -4.21
N VAL A 20 2.67 -4.21 -3.61
CA VAL A 20 3.33 -5.15 -2.70
C VAL A 20 3.38 -4.57 -1.30
N ILE A 21 2.79 -5.28 -0.35
CA ILE A 21 2.72 -4.90 1.06
C ILE A 21 3.43 -5.97 1.88
N VAL A 22 4.40 -5.56 2.70
CA VAL A 22 5.21 -6.47 3.51
C VAL A 22 5.02 -6.11 4.98
N ASN A 23 4.69 -7.09 5.81
CA ASN A 23 4.78 -6.94 7.26
C ASN A 23 6.25 -7.03 7.68
N ASP A 24 6.75 -6.01 8.37
CA ASP A 24 8.17 -5.93 8.73
C ASP A 24 8.59 -7.03 9.72
N TYR A 25 7.69 -7.40 10.65
CA TYR A 25 7.98 -8.43 11.66
C TYR A 25 8.00 -9.85 11.06
N SER A 26 6.91 -10.28 10.44
CA SER A 26 6.76 -11.67 9.98
C SER A 26 7.28 -11.93 8.58
N ARG A 27 7.66 -10.87 7.85
CA ARG A 27 7.96 -10.91 6.40
C ARG A 27 6.80 -11.42 5.53
N TYR A 28 5.60 -11.58 6.10
CA TYR A 28 4.43 -11.94 5.33
C TYR A 28 4.12 -10.84 4.31
N THR A 29 3.89 -11.26 3.06
CA THR A 29 3.73 -10.36 1.93
C THR A 29 2.36 -10.55 1.30
N TRP A 30 1.65 -9.45 1.09
CA TRP A 30 0.41 -9.39 0.33
C TRP A 30 0.65 -8.69 -1.01
N THR A 31 0.02 -9.21 -2.06
CA THR A 31 0.13 -8.67 -3.42
C THR A 31 -1.25 -8.40 -4.00
N TYR A 32 -1.46 -7.18 -4.50
CA TYR A 32 -2.70 -6.77 -5.15
C TYR A 32 -2.43 -6.34 -6.58
N PHE A 33 -3.21 -6.86 -7.53
CA PHE A 33 -3.16 -6.43 -8.92
C PHE A 33 -4.10 -5.24 -9.10
N LEU A 34 -3.63 -4.16 -9.74
CA LEU A 34 -4.41 -2.95 -9.99
C LEU A 34 -4.46 -2.63 -11.49
N ARG A 35 -5.53 -2.00 -11.94
CA ARG A 35 -5.69 -1.52 -13.32
C ARG A 35 -4.99 -0.19 -13.54
N SER A 36 -5.04 0.71 -12.57
CA SER A 36 -4.29 1.97 -12.53
C SER A 36 -3.61 2.15 -11.18
N ASN A 37 -2.62 3.05 -11.12
CA ASN A 37 -1.99 3.46 -9.87
C ASN A 37 -2.95 4.23 -8.95
N ASP A 38 -3.96 4.89 -9.51
CA ASP A 38 -4.98 5.64 -8.76
C ASP A 38 -5.91 4.76 -7.91
N GLU A 39 -5.93 3.44 -8.13
CA GLU A 39 -6.66 2.47 -7.27
C GLU A 39 -5.93 2.20 -5.94
N THR A 40 -4.64 2.55 -5.84
CA THR A 40 -3.79 2.27 -4.67
C THR A 40 -4.38 2.77 -3.35
N PRO A 41 -4.93 4.00 -3.24
CA PRO A 41 -5.42 4.54 -1.97
C PRO A 41 -6.56 3.70 -1.40
N GLU A 42 -7.54 3.35 -2.24
CA GLU A 42 -8.72 2.60 -1.83
C GLU A 42 -8.34 1.18 -1.40
N VAL A 43 -7.54 0.49 -2.22
CA VAL A 43 -7.07 -0.87 -1.92
C VAL A 43 -6.25 -0.91 -0.65
N LEU A 44 -5.40 0.09 -0.41
CA LEU A 44 -4.59 0.18 0.80
C LEU A 44 -5.44 0.40 2.05
N ILE A 45 -6.42 1.31 1.99
CA ILE A 45 -7.33 1.57 3.11
C ILE A 45 -8.11 0.31 3.48
N ASP A 46 -8.64 -0.40 2.48
CA ASP A 46 -9.40 -1.64 2.71
C ASP A 46 -8.52 -2.75 3.27
N PHE A 47 -7.28 -2.88 2.78
CA PHE A 47 -6.29 -3.79 3.35
C PHE A 47 -6.00 -3.48 4.83
N LEU A 48 -5.74 -2.22 5.18
CA LEU A 48 -5.44 -1.82 6.55
C LEU A 48 -6.63 -2.12 7.47
N ARG A 49 -7.86 -1.81 7.04
CA ARG A 49 -9.08 -2.17 7.78
C ARG A 49 -9.24 -3.68 7.96
N LEU A 50 -8.91 -4.48 6.95
CA LEU A 50 -8.99 -5.92 7.01
C LEU A 50 -8.00 -6.47 8.04
N VAL A 51 -6.73 -6.07 7.96
CA VAL A 51 -5.66 -6.56 8.85
C VAL A 51 -5.90 -6.10 10.29
N GLN A 52 -6.26 -4.83 10.50
CA GLN A 52 -6.51 -4.33 11.86
C GLN A 52 -7.65 -5.08 12.56
N ARG A 53 -8.76 -5.33 11.83
CA ARG A 53 -9.89 -6.11 12.36
C ARG A 53 -9.54 -7.58 12.55
N GLY A 54 -8.89 -8.20 11.57
CA GLY A 54 -8.53 -9.62 11.62
C GLY A 54 -7.57 -9.94 12.77
N LEU A 55 -6.56 -9.09 12.98
CA LEU A 55 -5.55 -9.28 14.02
C LEU A 55 -5.94 -8.66 15.37
N HIS A 56 -7.08 -7.96 15.46
CA HIS A 56 -7.49 -7.22 16.66
C HIS A 56 -6.38 -6.28 17.17
N ALA A 57 -5.67 -5.65 16.24
CA ALA A 57 -4.48 -4.83 16.51
C ALA A 57 -4.47 -3.59 15.63
N GLN A 58 -3.94 -2.49 16.15
CA GLN A 58 -3.82 -1.23 15.41
C GLN A 58 -2.49 -1.19 14.65
N VAL A 59 -2.54 -0.84 13.36
CA VAL A 59 -1.34 -0.51 12.59
C VAL A 59 -0.85 0.85 13.07
N ARG A 60 0.42 0.92 13.48
CA ARG A 60 1.01 2.16 14.00
C ARG A 60 1.81 2.93 12.95
N ILE A 61 2.45 2.21 12.04
CA ILE A 61 3.39 2.77 11.08
C ILE A 61 3.12 2.16 9.71
N VAL A 62 3.01 3.02 8.70
CA VAL A 62 3.03 2.61 7.29
C VAL A 62 4.28 3.20 6.66
N ARG A 63 5.11 2.34 6.06
CA ARG A 63 6.32 2.74 5.33
C ARG A 63 6.10 2.60 3.83
N THR A 64 6.19 3.69 3.09
CA THR A 64 6.15 3.69 1.61
C THR A 64 7.39 4.39 1.06
N ASP A 65 7.68 4.16 -0.22
CA ASP A 65 8.61 5.03 -0.92
C ASP A 65 7.96 6.42 -1.15
N LYS A 66 8.68 7.31 -1.84
CA LYS A 66 8.18 8.64 -2.22
C LYS A 66 7.37 8.64 -3.53
N GLY A 67 6.82 7.49 -3.94
CA GLY A 67 5.95 7.39 -5.10
C GLY A 67 4.72 8.28 -4.94
N THR A 68 4.31 8.97 -6.01
CA THR A 68 3.17 9.89 -6.01
C THR A 68 1.85 9.22 -5.66
N GLU A 69 1.72 7.93 -5.96
CA GLU A 69 0.59 7.07 -5.62
C GLU A 69 0.35 6.99 -4.10
N PHE A 70 1.40 7.17 -3.29
CA PHE A 70 1.33 7.19 -1.83
C PHE A 70 1.26 8.63 -1.25
N LEU A 71 1.41 9.65 -2.10
CA LEU A 71 1.37 11.07 -1.75
C LEU A 71 0.04 11.74 -2.13
N ASN A 72 -1.07 11.14 -1.72
CA ASN A 72 -2.40 11.68 -1.99
C ASN A 72 -3.14 12.08 -0.71
N LYS A 73 -4.06 13.03 -0.85
CA LYS A 73 -4.86 13.59 0.26
C LYS A 73 -5.72 12.54 0.96
N THR A 74 -6.19 11.53 0.23
CA THR A 74 -7.04 10.45 0.76
C THR A 74 -6.29 9.63 1.79
N LEU A 75 -5.10 9.13 1.45
CA LEU A 75 -4.24 8.38 2.37
C LEU A 75 -3.80 9.22 3.55
N HIS A 76 -3.39 10.47 3.31
CA HIS A 76 -3.02 11.38 4.40
C HIS A 76 -4.18 11.55 5.40
N THR A 77 -5.39 11.80 4.91
CA THR A 77 -6.57 12.01 5.77
C THR A 77 -6.89 10.74 6.56
N TYR A 78 -6.83 9.58 5.91
CA TYR A 78 -7.09 8.30 6.55
C TYR A 78 -6.04 7.96 7.62
N PHE A 79 -4.75 8.13 7.32
CA PHE A 79 -3.68 7.87 8.30
C PHE A 79 -3.81 8.79 9.51
N ALA A 80 -4.14 10.07 9.30
CA ALA A 80 -4.40 10.99 10.40
C ALA A 80 -5.60 10.56 11.26
N SER A 81 -6.71 10.11 10.66
CA SER A 81 -7.88 9.66 11.42
C SER A 81 -7.63 8.38 12.21
N GLU A 82 -6.77 7.49 11.71
CA GLU A 82 -6.43 6.23 12.38
C GLU A 82 -5.23 6.36 13.34
N GLY A 83 -4.59 7.53 13.41
CA GLY A 83 -3.35 7.73 14.18
C GLY A 83 -2.17 6.91 13.64
N ILE A 84 -2.16 6.62 12.34
CA ILE A 84 -1.08 5.91 11.65
C ILE A 84 0.02 6.91 11.29
N HIS A 85 1.25 6.61 11.70
CA HIS A 85 2.42 7.38 11.31
C HIS A 85 2.92 6.95 9.93
N HIS A 86 2.82 7.84 8.95
CA HIS A 86 3.32 7.60 7.60
C HIS A 86 4.80 7.98 7.50
N GLN A 87 5.65 6.98 7.26
CA GLN A 87 7.07 7.15 7.00
C GLN A 87 7.35 6.98 5.52
N MET A 88 8.09 7.94 4.95
CA MET A 88 8.54 7.91 3.57
C MET A 88 10.03 7.63 3.53
N PHE A 89 10.46 6.66 2.71
CA PHE A 89 11.87 6.40 2.46
C PHE A 89 12.24 6.71 1.02
N VAL A 90 13.54 6.96 0.79
CA VAL A 90 14.05 7.10 -0.58
C VAL A 90 14.02 5.71 -1.22
N ALA A 91 13.47 5.62 -2.44
CA ALA A 91 13.38 4.38 -3.17
C ALA A 91 14.76 3.70 -3.27
N ARG A 92 14.81 2.38 -3.07
CA ARG A 92 16.02 1.54 -3.12
C ARG A 92 17.07 1.76 -2.03
N THR A 93 16.68 2.31 -0.88
CA THR A 93 17.53 2.30 0.33
C THR A 93 17.11 1.13 1.23
N PRO A 94 18.02 0.18 1.56
CA PRO A 94 17.74 -0.93 2.48
C PRO A 94 17.27 -0.47 3.86
#